data_AF-A0A662RI82-F1
#
_entry.id   AF-A0A662RI82-F1
#
_cell.length_a   1.000
_cell.length_b   1.000
_cell.length_c   1.000
_cell.angle_alpha   90.00
_cell.angle_beta   90.00
_cell.angle_gamma   90.00
#
_symmetry.space_group_name_H-M   'P 1'
#
loop_
_entity.id
_entity.type
_entity.pdbx_description
1 polymer ?
#
loop_
_entity_poly.entity_id
_entity_poly.type
_entity_poly.pdbx_seq_one_letter_code
_entity_poly.pdbx_strand_id
1 'polypeptide(L)'
;MSVTYQAEFHYTEGREKEGLSLTRTLPDGTRDTSSVNLEEIYRLEEQTRDFTWNQSPDLSRQIGKQLFTLLNGDRQTLLRALKEAEGYGEPLHMIVRAEGPASHLPFELLYHNDFLIPSRLHLIRRVSDWGSQRMPEPENRPLKIL
;
A
#
# COMPACT_ATOMS: atom_id res chain seq x y z
N MET A 1 -15.69 -2.85 16.86
CA MET A 1 -15.94 -2.35 15.48
C MET A 1 -14.61 -2.42 14.74
N SER A 2 -14.58 -2.91 13.50
CA SER A 2 -13.31 -3.00 12.75
C SER A 2 -12.75 -1.61 12.45
N VAL A 3 -11.52 -1.33 12.87
CA VAL A 3 -10.81 -0.08 12.57
C VAL A 3 -10.29 -0.17 11.14
N THR A 4 -10.68 0.77 10.27
CA THR A 4 -10.32 0.70 8.84
C THR A 4 -9.45 1.88 8.45
N TYR A 5 -8.33 1.60 7.78
CA TYR A 5 -7.47 2.59 7.13
C TYR A 5 -7.46 2.32 5.62
N GLN A 6 -7.63 3.37 4.82
CA GLN A 6 -7.60 3.25 3.36
C GLN A 6 -6.52 4.14 2.76
N ALA A 7 -5.81 3.62 1.77
CA ALA A 7 -4.81 4.33 0.99
C ALA A 7 -5.15 4.19 -0.49
N GLU A 8 -5.45 5.30 -1.15
CA GLU A 8 -5.84 5.34 -2.56
C GLU A 8 -4.84 6.18 -3.34
N PHE A 9 -4.10 5.53 -4.23
CA PHE A 9 -3.22 6.19 -5.17
C PHE A 9 -4.04 6.56 -6.41
N HIS A 10 -3.95 7.83 -6.81
CA HIS A 10 -4.55 8.32 -8.05
C HIS A 10 -3.45 8.74 -9.00
N TYR A 11 -3.37 8.02 -10.12
CA TYR A 11 -2.39 8.29 -11.16
C TYR A 11 -3.02 9.12 -12.28
N THR A 12 -2.36 10.22 -12.63
CA THR A 12 -2.79 11.09 -13.72
C THR A 12 -1.72 11.09 -14.81
N GLU A 13 -2.05 10.53 -15.97
CA GLU A 13 -1.20 10.55 -17.16
C GLU A 13 -1.65 11.70 -18.08
N GLY A 14 -0.86 12.77 -18.13
CA GLY A 14 -1.08 13.91 -19.01
C GLY A 14 -0.01 13.99 -20.11
N ARG A 15 -0.34 14.60 -21.26
CA ARG A 15 0.60 14.81 -22.38
C ARG A 15 1.89 15.56 -22.01
N GLU A 16 1.88 16.32 -20.91
CA GLU A 16 2.99 17.19 -20.49
C GLU A 16 3.67 16.74 -19.19
N LYS A 17 2.95 16.05 -18.28
CA LYS A 17 3.53 15.56 -17.02
C LYS A 17 2.68 14.44 -16.39
N GLU A 18 3.35 13.43 -15.85
CA GLU A 18 2.77 12.41 -14.99
C GLU A 18 2.63 12.94 -13.56
N GLY A 19 1.57 12.52 -12.87
CA GLY A 19 1.32 12.86 -11.48
C GLY A 19 0.81 11.65 -10.70
N LEU A 20 1.22 11.54 -9.44
CA LEU A 20 0.69 10.58 -8.50
C LEU A 20 0.32 11.30 -7.21
N SER A 21 -0.90 11.07 -6.75
CA SER A 21 -1.35 11.53 -5.44
C SER A 21 -1.80 10.34 -4.62
N LEU A 22 -1.72 10.47 -3.29
CA LEU A 22 -2.14 9.45 -2.35
C LEU A 22 -3.13 10.06 -1.36
N THR A 23 -4.35 9.55 -1.36
CA THR A 23 -5.38 9.86 -0.38
C THR A 23 -5.41 8.80 0.70
N ARG A 24 -5.27 9.23 1.95
CA ARG A 24 -5.26 8.38 3.14
C ARG A 24 -6.53 8.67 3.94
N THR A 25 -7.38 7.69 4.13
CA THR A 25 -8.61 7.81 4.91
C THR A 25 -8.42 7.10 6.24
N LEU A 26 -8.48 7.86 7.33
CA LEU A 26 -8.41 7.38 8.70
C LEU A 26 -9.72 6.70 9.15
N PRO A 27 -9.71 5.98 10.28
CA PRO A 27 -10.90 5.30 10.79
C PRO A 27 -12.09 6.22 11.10
N ASP A 28 -11.81 7.46 11.50
CA ASP A 28 -12.81 8.51 11.77
C ASP A 28 -13.39 9.14 10.48
N GLY A 29 -12.95 8.70 9.31
CA GLY A 29 -13.34 9.25 8.01
C GLY A 29 -12.53 10.47 7.57
N THR A 30 -11.57 10.94 8.38
CA THR A 30 -10.66 12.03 7.99
C THR A 30 -9.85 11.62 6.77
N ARG A 31 -9.81 12.49 5.76
CA ARG A 31 -9.04 12.28 4.53
C ARG A 31 -7.82 13.18 4.49
N ASP A 32 -6.68 12.60 4.12
CA ASP A 32 -5.42 13.28 3.93
C ASP A 32 -4.84 12.96 2.54
N THR A 33 -4.92 13.92 1.63
CA THR A 33 -4.41 13.78 0.27
C THR A 33 -3.10 14.55 0.11
N SER A 34 -2.06 13.88 -0.35
CA SER A 34 -0.78 14.50 -0.67
C SER A 34 -0.30 14.10 -2.06
N SER A 35 0.51 14.93 -2.71
CA SER A 35 1.32 14.48 -3.83
C SER A 35 2.33 13.42 -3.36
N VAL A 36 2.67 12.51 -4.26
CA VAL A 36 3.71 11.49 -4.05
C VAL A 36 4.85 11.78 -5.02
N ASN A 37 6.08 11.64 -4.54
CA ASN A 37 7.24 11.76 -5.39
C ASN A 37 7.33 10.55 -6.34
N LEU A 38 7.04 10.77 -7.62
CA LEU A 38 7.06 9.71 -8.64
C LEU A 38 8.43 9.05 -8.78
N GLU A 39 9.52 9.81 -8.65
CA GLU A 39 10.88 9.24 -8.75
C GLU A 39 11.15 8.23 -7.62
N GLU A 40 10.64 8.48 -6.42
CA GLU A 40 10.74 7.54 -5.31
C GLU A 40 9.94 6.27 -5.56
N ILE A 41 8.77 6.39 -6.21
CA ILE A 41 7.93 5.25 -6.59
C ILE A 41 8.60 4.42 -7.69
N TYR A 42 9.13 5.06 -8.72
CA TYR A 42 9.88 4.36 -9.77
C TYR A 42 11.11 3.66 -9.22
N ARG A 43 11.86 4.29 -8.33
CA ARG A 43 13.01 3.64 -7.68
C ARG A 43 12.59 2.43 -6.86
N LEU A 44 11.46 2.50 -6.13
CA LEU A 44 10.91 1.36 -5.40
C LEU A 44 10.42 0.25 -6.34
N GLU A 45 9.82 0.60 -7.47
CA GLU A 45 9.42 -0.35 -8.50
C GLU A 45 10.62 -1.08 -9.10
N GLU A 46 11.67 -0.35 -9.48
CA GLU A 46 12.92 -0.93 -9.97
C GLU A 46 13.56 -1.88 -8.95
N GLN A 47 13.60 -1.49 -7.67
CA GLN A 47 14.14 -2.31 -6.57
C GLN A 47 13.35 -3.61 -6.33
N THR A 48 12.10 -3.66 -6.77
CA THR A 48 11.19 -4.79 -6.50
C THR A 48 10.95 -5.66 -7.73
N ARG A 49 11.34 -5.19 -8.91
CA ARG A 49 11.08 -5.79 -10.22
C ARG A 49 11.72 -7.15 -10.45
N ASP A 50 12.92 -7.38 -9.92
CA ASP A 50 13.69 -8.61 -10.13
C ASP A 50 13.43 -9.70 -9.07
N PHE A 51 12.55 -9.43 -8.10
CA PHE A 51 12.20 -10.34 -7.00
C PHE A 51 13.37 -10.77 -6.10
N THR A 52 14.55 -10.16 -6.21
CA THR A 52 15.74 -10.50 -5.39
C THR A 52 15.50 -10.29 -3.89
N TRP A 53 14.60 -9.37 -3.54
CA TRP A 53 14.16 -9.14 -2.16
C TRP A 53 13.63 -10.40 -1.47
N ASN A 54 13.04 -11.35 -2.19
CA ASN A 54 12.57 -12.62 -1.62
C ASN A 54 13.70 -13.46 -1.00
N GLN A 55 14.93 -13.27 -1.48
CA GLN A 55 16.10 -14.02 -1.03
C GLN A 55 16.91 -13.24 0.02
N SER A 56 16.59 -11.96 0.25
CA SER A 56 17.30 -11.09 1.17
C SER A 56 16.34 -10.51 2.21
N PRO A 57 16.34 -11.03 3.44
CA PRO A 57 15.50 -10.52 4.54
C PRO A 57 15.73 -9.04 4.83
N ASP A 58 16.98 -8.58 4.72
CA ASP A 58 17.31 -7.17 4.97
C ASP A 58 16.75 -6.26 3.89
N LEU A 59 16.83 -6.67 2.62
CA LEU A 59 16.24 -5.91 1.50
C LEU A 59 14.71 -5.89 1.61
N SER A 60 14.09 -7.04 1.88
CA SER A 60 12.65 -7.13 2.13
C SER A 60 12.20 -6.19 3.24
N ARG A 61 12.93 -6.16 4.37
CA ARG A 61 12.66 -5.26 5.49
C ARG A 61 12.83 -3.80 5.11
N GLN A 62 13.85 -3.47 4.32
CA GLN A 62 14.09 -2.10 3.86
C GLN A 62 12.94 -1.60 2.98
N ILE A 63 12.52 -2.40 1.99
CA ILE A 63 11.39 -2.10 1.12
C ILE A 63 10.12 -1.93 1.97
N GLY A 64 9.89 -2.84 2.91
CA GLY A 64 8.77 -2.77 3.85
C GLY A 64 8.70 -1.47 4.64
N LYS A 65 9.84 -0.97 5.13
CA LYS A 65 9.93 0.33 5.83
C LYS A 65 9.61 1.50 4.92
N GLN A 66 10.10 1.46 3.67
CA GLN A 66 9.83 2.52 2.70
C GLN A 66 8.35 2.59 2.34
N LEU A 67 7.71 1.43 2.12
CA LEU A 67 6.27 1.34 1.88
C LEU A 67 5.46 1.81 3.09
N PHE A 68 5.89 1.47 4.31
CA PHE A 68 5.26 1.98 5.52
C PHE A 68 5.34 3.49 5.60
N THR A 69 6.53 4.08 5.41
CA THR A 69 6.70 5.54 5.44
C THR A 69 5.83 6.23 4.39
N LEU A 70 5.76 5.68 3.18
CA LEU A 70 4.91 6.18 2.10
C LEU A 70 3.44 6.22 2.52
N LEU A 71 2.91 5.12 3.06
CA LEU A 71 1.51 5.08 3.53
C LEU A 71 1.28 5.97 4.75
N ASN A 72 2.23 6.00 5.69
CA ASN A 72 2.09 6.77 6.91
C ASN A 72 1.99 8.28 6.62
N GLY A 73 2.81 8.77 5.67
CA GLY A 73 2.90 10.18 5.30
C GLY A 73 3.37 11.08 6.46
N ASP A 74 3.53 12.37 6.19
CA ASP A 74 4.06 13.34 7.16
C ASP A 74 3.15 13.49 8.39
N ARG A 75 1.84 13.30 8.19
CA ARG A 75 0.82 13.37 9.26
C ARG A 75 0.69 12.09 10.08
N GLN A 76 1.55 11.10 9.83
CA GLN A 76 1.61 9.83 10.58
C GLN A 76 0.26 9.11 10.65
N THR A 77 -0.49 9.13 9.56
CA THR A 77 -1.89 8.69 9.50
C THR A 77 -2.05 7.20 9.79
N LEU A 78 -1.13 6.37 9.28
CA LEU A 78 -1.13 4.92 9.53
C LEU A 78 -0.80 4.59 10.98
N LEU A 79 0.19 5.27 11.58
CA LEU A 79 0.50 5.11 13.01
C LEU A 79 -0.68 5.51 13.91
N ARG A 80 -1.42 6.56 13.55
CA ARG A 80 -2.63 6.95 14.27
C ARG A 80 -3.70 5.87 14.19
N ALA A 81 -3.96 5.33 13.00
CA ALA A 81 -4.92 4.24 12.81
C ALA A 81 -4.52 2.97 13.58
N LEU A 82 -3.23 2.65 13.63
CA LEU A 82 -2.70 1.54 14.45
C LEU A 82 -2.98 1.74 15.94
N LYS A 83 -2.67 2.93 16.47
CA LYS A 83 -2.92 3.26 17.90
C LYS A 83 -4.41 3.22 18.24
N GLU A 84 -5.26 3.65 17.32
CA GLU A 84 -6.71 3.59 17.51
C GLU A 84 -7.22 2.14 17.54
N ALA A 85 -6.76 1.30 16.63
CA ALA A 85 -7.05 -0.14 16.62
C ALA A 85 -6.60 -0.82 17.92
N GLU A 86 -5.38 -0.54 18.38
CA GLU A 86 -4.86 -1.02 19.65
C GLU A 86 -5.70 -0.54 20.84
N GLY A 87 -6.06 0.75 20.87
CA GLY A 87 -6.88 1.33 21.93
C GLY A 87 -8.28 0.71 22.04
N TYR A 88 -8.83 0.21 20.93
CA TYR A 88 -10.10 -0.52 20.91
C TYR A 88 -9.94 -2.04 21.08
N GLY A 89 -8.72 -2.57 21.06
CA GLY A 89 -8.48 -4.02 21.06
C GLY A 89 -8.99 -4.72 19.79
N GLU A 90 -9.06 -3.99 18.68
CA GLU A 90 -9.62 -4.45 17.40
C GLU A 90 -8.51 -4.56 16.34
N PRO A 91 -8.62 -5.46 15.35
CA PRO A 91 -7.67 -5.50 14.25
C PRO A 91 -7.79 -4.26 13.36
N LEU A 92 -6.65 -3.76 12.86
CA LEU A 92 -6.62 -2.76 11.80
C LEU A 92 -6.84 -3.44 10.44
N HIS A 93 -7.89 -3.03 9.74
CA HIS A 93 -8.12 -3.42 8.34
C HIS A 93 -7.53 -2.35 7.43
N MET A 94 -6.51 -2.72 6.65
CA MET A 94 -5.88 -1.83 5.68
C MET A 94 -6.37 -2.15 4.26
N ILE A 95 -6.80 -1.14 3.52
CA ILE A 95 -7.18 -1.26 2.11
C ILE A 95 -6.26 -0.35 1.29
N VAL A 96 -5.45 -0.95 0.40
CA VAL A 96 -4.58 -0.20 -0.51
C VAL A 96 -5.13 -0.34 -1.92
N ARG A 97 -5.49 0.78 -2.54
CA ARG A 97 -5.87 0.86 -3.96
C ARG A 97 -4.76 1.59 -4.69
N ALA A 98 -3.99 0.85 -5.47
CA ALA A 98 -2.84 1.39 -6.16
C ALA A 98 -3.10 1.47 -7.67
N GLU A 99 -2.83 2.62 -8.26
CA GLU A 99 -2.91 2.89 -9.70
C GLU A 99 -1.52 3.18 -10.28
N GLY A 100 -1.36 2.96 -11.59
CA GLY A 100 -0.12 3.28 -12.30
C GLY A 100 1.10 2.56 -11.70
N PRO A 101 2.27 3.24 -11.58
CA PRO A 101 3.50 2.65 -11.06
C PRO A 101 3.36 2.06 -9.65
N ALA A 102 2.49 2.63 -8.81
CA ALA A 102 2.27 2.14 -7.45
C ALA A 102 1.63 0.74 -7.41
N SER A 103 0.93 0.32 -8.48
CA SER A 103 0.24 -0.98 -8.56
C SER A 103 1.19 -2.19 -8.57
N HIS A 104 2.47 -1.96 -8.83
CA HIS A 104 3.51 -2.98 -8.86
C HIS A 104 4.26 -3.13 -7.53
N LEU A 105 4.02 -2.24 -6.55
CA LEU A 105 4.73 -2.25 -5.29
C LEU A 105 4.30 -3.43 -4.40
N PRO A 106 5.25 -4.08 -3.71
CA PRO A 106 4.97 -5.25 -2.89
C PRO A 106 4.47 -4.86 -1.50
N PHE A 107 3.24 -4.35 -1.41
CA PHE A 107 2.62 -3.95 -0.13
C PHE A 107 2.51 -5.08 0.89
N GLU A 108 2.66 -6.34 0.48
CA GLU A 108 2.83 -7.49 1.38
C GLU A 108 4.07 -7.39 2.28
N LEU A 109 5.07 -6.60 1.90
CA LEU A 109 6.30 -6.41 2.66
C LEU A 109 6.16 -5.35 3.76
N LEU A 110 5.01 -4.68 3.89
CA LEU A 110 4.84 -3.56 4.82
C LEU A 110 5.38 -3.90 6.22
N TYR A 111 6.33 -3.10 6.70
CA TYR A 111 7.05 -3.39 7.94
C TYR A 111 7.40 -2.13 8.72
N HIS A 112 7.11 -2.12 10.03
CA HIS A 112 7.56 -1.07 10.95
C HIS A 112 7.54 -1.52 12.41
N ASN A 113 8.68 -1.48 13.12
CA ASN A 113 8.79 -1.72 14.58
C ASN A 113 7.85 -2.84 15.09
N ASP A 114 8.11 -4.08 14.68
CA ASP A 114 7.32 -5.29 15.00
C ASP A 114 5.89 -5.35 14.43
N PHE A 115 5.43 -4.32 13.71
CA PHE A 115 4.37 -4.47 12.71
C PHE A 115 4.92 -5.29 11.55
N LEU A 116 4.74 -6.61 11.65
CA LEU A 116 4.84 -7.55 10.56
C LEU A 116 3.43 -7.88 10.12
N ILE A 117 3.12 -7.77 8.83
CA ILE A 117 1.98 -8.52 8.32
C ILE A 117 2.38 -10.00 8.46
N PRO A 118 1.71 -10.81 9.30
CA PRO A 118 2.07 -12.21 9.44
C PRO A 118 1.85 -12.87 8.07
N SER A 119 2.92 -13.35 7.45
CA SER A 119 2.88 -13.93 6.11
C SER A 119 2.25 -15.33 6.14
N ARG A 120 0.93 -15.38 6.33
CA ARG A 120 0.00 -16.26 5.60
C ARG A 120 -0.89 -15.37 4.74
N LEU A 121 -0.25 -14.44 4.03
CA LEU A 121 -0.92 -13.49 3.16
C LEU A 121 -1.49 -14.23 1.95
N HIS A 122 -2.81 -14.41 1.95
CA HIS A 122 -3.56 -14.67 0.72
C HIS A 122 -3.64 -13.35 -0.05
N LEU A 123 -2.58 -13.03 -0.79
CA LEU A 123 -2.64 -12.00 -1.81
C LEU A 123 -3.64 -12.47 -2.87
N ILE A 124 -4.88 -11.98 -2.85
CA ILE A 124 -5.83 -12.21 -3.95
C ILE A 124 -5.46 -11.24 -5.08
N ARG A 125 -4.32 -11.50 -5.75
CA ARG A 125 -4.12 -11.03 -7.12
C ARG A 125 -5.09 -11.84 -7.97
N ARG A 126 -6.02 -11.17 -8.65
CA ARG A 126 -6.84 -11.85 -9.67
C ARG A 126 -5.88 -12.23 -10.81
N VAL A 127 -5.54 -13.51 -10.91
CA VAL A 127 -4.70 -14.10 -11.98
C VAL A 127 -5.51 -14.22 -13.30
N SER A 128 -6.47 -13.32 -13.54
CA SER A 128 -7.34 -13.36 -14.72
C SER A 128 -6.72 -12.71 -15.96
N ASP A 129 -5.58 -12.03 -15.85
CA ASP A 129 -5.03 -11.20 -16.93
C ASP A 129 -3.65 -11.66 -17.45
N TRP A 130 -3.24 -12.90 -17.18
CA TRP A 130 -2.10 -13.46 -17.88
C TRP A 130 -2.49 -13.75 -19.33
N GLY A 131 -2.21 -12.78 -20.21
CA GLY A 131 -2.46 -12.84 -21.65
C GLY A 131 -3.40 -11.77 -22.19
N SER A 132 -4.11 -11.01 -21.35
CA SER A 132 -4.95 -9.89 -21.78
C SER A 132 -4.47 -8.58 -21.15
N GLN A 133 -3.96 -7.67 -21.98
CA GLN A 133 -3.70 -6.27 -21.61
C GLN A 133 -5.01 -5.56 -21.27
N ARG A 134 -5.59 -5.85 -20.10
CA ARG A 134 -6.71 -5.09 -19.56
C ARG A 134 -6.29 -4.50 -18.23
N MET A 135 -6.42 -3.19 -18.11
CA MET A 135 -6.30 -2.51 -16.82
C MET A 135 -7.50 -2.93 -15.96
N PRO A 136 -7.28 -3.51 -14.77
CA PRO A 136 -8.38 -3.91 -13.91
C PRO A 136 -9.06 -2.66 -13.32
N GLU A 137 -10.39 -2.65 -13.30
CA GLU A 137 -11.13 -1.62 -12.59
C GLU A 137 -11.03 -1.85 -11.07
N PRO A 138 -10.78 -0.80 -10.26
CA PRO A 138 -10.72 -0.93 -8.80
C PRO A 138 -12.04 -1.42 -8.20
N GLU A 139 -12.05 -2.60 -7.57
CA GLU A 139 -13.22 -3.12 -6.85
C GLU A 139 -13.17 -2.75 -5.35
N ASN A 140 -14.30 -2.29 -4.82
CA ASN A 140 -14.48 -2.01 -3.39
C ASN A 140 -14.83 -3.31 -2.63
N ARG A 141 -13.83 -4.07 -2.18
CA ARG A 141 -14.08 -5.28 -1.37
C ARG A 141 -13.13 -5.40 -0.16
N PRO A 142 -13.66 -5.82 1.01
CA PRO A 142 -12.84 -6.03 2.20
C PRO A 142 -11.97 -7.28 2.06
N LEU A 143 -10.74 -7.22 2.58
CA LEU A 143 -9.85 -8.37 2.69
C LEU A 143 -10.46 -9.37 3.68
N LYS A 144 -10.73 -10.60 3.23
CA LYS A 144 -11.16 -11.70 4.09
C LYS A 144 -9.95 -12.52 4.52
N ILE A 145 -9.84 -12.75 5.82
CA ILE A 145 -8.91 -13.69 6.45
C ILE A 145 -9.61 -15.06 6.46
N LEU A 146 -8.90 -16.12 6.03
CA LEU A 146 -9.33 -17.52 6.20
C LEU A 146 -8.66 -18.12 7.44
#